data_AF-A0A7S3L6X1-F1
#
_entry.id   AF-A0A7S3L6X1-F1
#
_cell.length_a   1.000
_cell.length_b   1.000
_cell.length_c   1.000
_cell.angle_alpha   90.00
_cell.angle_beta   90.00
_cell.angle_gamma   90.00
#
_symmetry.space_group_name_H-M   'P 1'
#
loop_
_entity.id
_entity.type
_entity.pdbx_description
1 polymer ?
#
loop_
_entity_poly.entity_id
_entity_poly.type
_entity_poly.pdbx_seq_one_letter_code
_entity_poly.pdbx_strand_id
1 'polypeptide(L)'
;IHSTASDVPFSSRRSTQSKRYKMKSLLLVCLLANLLSEVSGFSAALPFCARRTILASKTKGAGSGDDAEKKQIIDELKTTIVSSKSIGDEDDVEKEIIEELKTSFSTVRNGVEKEEWNIVDRDPLPVHKSVQSPAGLLCDDHERCAFDETTNVLPHRGRSRKRVLILCTGGTLTMSNDPTQGNSLAPVQGALTQYLANMRELTEDPEMPEIVSHEYTPLIDSSDMGPGDWALIANDIAINYYHFDGFVVLMGTDTMAYAASALTFMFQNLGKPVVFTGSQIPLREPYNDARKNLIMAVIFASSDTVSEVCIFFHDRLLRACRATKVNTSKLLAFDSPNLDPLAEIGINIEENDYVVRPPPRGSFRVRTAMDTRLVTLRFIPGFDDSMIINMLHAARQTHLKGLILQLYGTGNLPSLKNDLINCLTEASRAGVIVVVTTQCHTGSVIMGHYATGQALKRAGVVSAGDMTLEATATKLGYLLGRQDLTLNEIRELMGVDLRGELTPEDQLPPPPLATAFQKAIAKKNRSRIF
;
A
#
# COMPACT_ATOMS: atom_id res chain seq x y z
N ILE A 1 1.81 38.84 45.70
CA ILE A 1 3.08 38.99 46.45
C ILE A 1 4.20 38.91 45.42
N HIS A 2 5.08 39.91 45.44
CA HIS A 2 5.99 40.35 44.37
C HIS A 2 7.09 39.37 43.92
N SER A 3 7.43 39.48 42.62
CA SER A 3 8.76 39.45 41.95
C SER A 3 9.59 38.16 42.05
N THR A 4 10.39 37.71 41.08
CA THR A 4 11.15 38.36 39.98
C THR A 4 11.42 37.33 38.87
N ALA A 5 11.28 37.74 37.61
CA ALA A 5 11.83 37.04 36.45
C ALA A 5 13.26 37.53 36.18
N SER A 6 14.16 36.60 35.87
CA SER A 6 15.50 36.87 35.35
C SER A 6 15.85 35.86 34.26
N ASP A 7 16.09 36.37 33.06
CA ASP A 7 16.60 35.71 31.87
C ASP A 7 17.96 35.02 32.08
N VAL A 8 18.17 33.83 31.48
CA VAL A 8 19.45 33.33 30.93
C VAL A 8 19.15 32.27 29.82
N PRO A 9 19.95 32.18 28.72
CA PRO A 9 19.48 31.72 27.41
C PRO A 9 19.83 30.27 27.01
N PHE A 10 19.20 29.85 25.91
CA PHE A 10 19.39 28.62 25.14
C PHE A 10 20.86 28.24 24.88
N SER A 11 21.23 27.00 25.26
CA SER A 11 22.37 26.30 24.66
C SER A 11 22.09 24.80 24.52
N SER A 12 21.98 24.30 23.28
CA SER A 12 22.64 23.07 22.80
C SER A 12 22.11 22.65 21.41
N ARG A 13 22.70 23.19 20.33
CA ARG A 13 22.71 22.57 19.00
C ARG A 13 24.12 22.01 18.75
N ARG A 14 24.35 20.74 19.10
CA ARG A 14 25.48 19.94 18.58
C ARG A 14 25.11 18.45 18.56
N SER A 15 24.56 17.98 17.44
CA SER A 15 24.69 16.56 17.00
C SER A 15 24.24 16.29 15.55
N THR A 16 23.66 17.25 14.82
CA THR A 16 23.12 17.01 13.46
C THR A 16 24.13 17.21 12.32
N GLN A 17 25.35 17.70 12.58
CA GLN A 17 26.30 18.00 11.50
C GLN A 17 27.10 16.78 11.02
N SER A 18 27.33 15.76 11.87
CA SER A 18 28.12 14.57 11.51
C SER A 18 27.37 13.60 10.57
N LYS A 19 26.02 13.58 10.60
CA LYS A 19 25.20 12.73 9.71
C LYS A 19 25.02 13.32 8.31
N ARG A 20 25.08 14.65 8.16
CA ARG A 20 24.88 15.35 6.87
C ARG A 20 26.09 15.24 5.92
N TYR A 21 27.31 15.02 6.41
CA TYR A 21 28.48 14.82 5.54
C TYR A 21 28.58 13.40 4.97
N LYS A 22 28.11 12.37 5.69
CA LYS A 22 28.14 10.97 5.22
C LYS A 22 27.19 10.69 4.04
N MET A 23 26.05 11.38 3.94
CA MET A 23 25.12 11.21 2.80
C MET A 23 25.54 11.96 1.54
N LYS A 24 26.21 13.13 1.67
CA LYS A 24 26.70 13.90 0.52
C LYS A 24 27.76 13.14 -0.27
N SER A 25 28.65 12.43 0.40
CA SER A 25 29.66 11.59 -0.24
C SER A 25 29.06 10.37 -0.95
N LEU A 26 27.98 9.78 -0.39
CA LEU A 26 27.32 8.60 -0.99
C LEU A 26 26.55 8.97 -2.26
N LEU A 27 25.85 10.12 -2.26
CA LEU A 27 25.09 10.60 -3.40
C LEU A 27 26.01 11.00 -4.57
N LEU A 28 27.14 11.64 -4.26
CA LEU A 28 28.15 12.00 -5.26
C LEU A 28 28.79 10.75 -5.91
N VAL A 29 28.99 9.67 -5.13
CA VAL A 29 29.51 8.39 -5.63
C VAL A 29 28.47 7.67 -6.51
N CYS A 30 27.18 7.75 -6.19
CA CYS A 30 26.11 7.20 -7.03
C CYS A 30 25.95 7.96 -8.35
N LEU A 31 26.05 9.30 -8.31
CA LEU A 31 26.00 10.13 -9.51
C LEU A 31 27.22 9.91 -10.42
N LEU A 32 28.41 9.82 -9.85
CA LEU A 32 29.63 9.46 -10.60
C LEU A 32 29.56 8.04 -11.19
N ALA A 33 28.97 7.08 -10.47
CA ALA A 33 28.81 5.71 -10.97
C ALA A 33 27.80 5.61 -12.12
N ASN A 34 26.73 6.41 -12.11
CA ASN A 34 25.77 6.48 -13.22
C ASN A 34 26.36 7.17 -14.46
N LEU A 35 27.02 8.33 -14.29
CA LEU A 35 27.68 9.04 -15.40
C LEU A 35 28.73 8.17 -16.08
N LEU A 36 29.53 7.43 -15.31
CA LEU A 36 30.55 6.53 -15.86
C LEU A 36 29.96 5.27 -16.54
N SER A 37 28.72 4.91 -16.24
CA SER A 37 28.02 3.80 -16.91
C SER A 37 27.45 4.18 -18.28
N GLU A 38 27.12 5.46 -18.48
CA GLU A 38 26.59 5.96 -19.74
C GLU A 38 27.70 6.27 -20.76
N VAL A 39 28.91 6.61 -20.29
CA VAL A 39 30.02 7.03 -21.18
C VAL A 39 30.89 5.88 -21.69
N SER A 40 30.73 4.64 -21.19
CA SER A 40 31.48 3.51 -21.76
C SER A 40 30.74 2.19 -21.67
N GLY A 41 30.42 1.61 -22.83
CA GLY A 41 29.86 0.26 -22.96
C GLY A 41 30.84 -0.86 -22.56
N PHE A 42 31.41 -0.82 -21.35
CA PHE A 42 32.32 -1.83 -20.82
C PHE A 42 31.89 -2.33 -19.45
N SER A 43 31.69 -3.65 -19.37
CA SER A 43 31.26 -4.39 -18.18
C SER A 43 32.44 -4.79 -17.27
N ALA A 44 32.16 -4.82 -15.95
CA ALA A 44 32.72 -5.70 -14.91
C ALA A 44 33.94 -5.30 -14.05
N ALA A 45 34.64 -4.17 -14.22
CA ALA A 45 35.83 -3.87 -13.39
C ALA A 45 35.66 -2.81 -12.28
N LEU A 46 34.69 -1.89 -12.38
CA LEU A 46 34.55 -0.77 -11.42
C LEU A 46 34.09 -1.11 -9.98
N PRO A 47 33.33 -2.19 -9.67
CA PRO A 47 32.81 -2.40 -8.31
C PRO A 47 33.89 -2.71 -7.27
N PHE A 48 35.08 -3.15 -7.69
CA PHE A 48 36.13 -3.61 -6.77
C PHE A 48 36.95 -2.45 -6.18
N CYS A 49 37.25 -1.42 -6.99
CA CYS A 49 37.98 -0.23 -6.52
C CYS A 49 37.13 0.65 -5.60
N ALA A 50 35.86 0.90 -5.96
CA ALA A 50 34.94 1.67 -5.11
C ALA A 50 34.75 1.04 -3.71
N ARG A 51 34.73 -0.30 -3.63
CA ARG A 51 34.69 -1.03 -2.35
C ARG A 51 35.93 -0.82 -1.50
N ARG A 52 37.12 -0.70 -2.11
CA ARG A 52 38.39 -0.52 -1.38
C ARG A 52 38.48 0.87 -0.75
N THR A 53 38.02 1.90 -1.46
CA THR A 53 37.94 3.29 -0.98
C THR A 53 36.91 3.44 0.16
N ILE A 54 35.79 2.70 0.10
CA ILE A 54 34.79 2.66 1.17
C ILE A 54 35.32 1.97 2.45
N LEU A 55 36.18 0.96 2.32
CA LEU A 55 36.81 0.33 3.50
C LEU A 55 37.90 1.21 4.13
N ALA A 56 38.64 1.97 3.33
CA ALA A 56 39.67 2.90 3.83
C ALA A 56 39.06 4.08 4.61
N SER A 57 37.88 4.58 4.21
CA SER A 57 37.18 5.67 4.91
C SER A 57 36.47 5.25 6.20
N LYS A 58 36.32 3.94 6.45
CA LYS A 58 35.69 3.41 7.68
C LYS A 58 36.64 3.30 8.88
N THR A 59 37.96 3.38 8.69
CA THR A 59 38.94 2.99 9.72
C THR A 59 39.59 4.14 10.50
N LYS A 60 39.33 5.43 10.23
CA LYS A 60 39.88 6.53 11.04
C LYS A 60 38.88 7.63 11.35
N GLY A 61 38.78 7.95 12.64
CA GLY A 61 37.84 8.91 13.23
C GLY A 61 38.17 10.37 12.90
N ALA A 62 37.15 11.21 13.05
CA ALA A 62 37.06 12.60 12.63
C ALA A 62 38.22 13.52 13.07
N GLY A 63 38.64 14.41 12.17
CA GLY A 63 39.43 15.60 12.50
C GLY A 63 40.03 16.26 11.26
N SER A 64 39.51 17.45 10.92
CA SER A 64 40.13 18.54 10.14
C SER A 64 41.14 18.21 9.01
N GLY A 65 40.75 18.59 7.79
CA GLY A 65 41.62 18.76 6.62
C GLY A 65 41.13 17.93 5.42
N ASP A 66 41.29 18.33 4.18
CA ASP A 66 41.72 19.59 3.55
C ASP A 66 41.55 19.37 2.03
N ASP A 67 41.63 20.40 1.19
CA ASP A 67 41.55 20.26 -0.28
C ASP A 67 42.56 19.25 -0.89
N ALA A 68 43.56 18.80 -0.11
CA ALA A 68 44.46 17.70 -0.44
C ALA A 68 43.74 16.34 -0.62
N GLU A 69 42.68 16.06 0.15
CA GLU A 69 41.96 14.77 0.09
C GLU A 69 41.09 14.69 -1.17
N LYS A 70 40.49 15.81 -1.59
CA LYS A 70 39.83 15.95 -2.89
C LYS A 70 40.81 15.83 -4.05
N LYS A 71 42.00 16.44 -3.92
CA LYS A 71 43.04 16.41 -4.94
C LYS A 71 43.59 14.98 -5.12
N GLN A 72 43.74 14.23 -4.03
CA GLN A 72 44.15 12.82 -4.08
C GLN A 72 43.11 11.92 -4.75
N ILE A 73 41.81 12.10 -4.47
CA ILE A 73 40.73 11.35 -5.12
C ILE A 73 40.67 11.68 -6.63
N ILE A 74 40.87 12.95 -6.99
CA ILE A 74 40.93 13.38 -8.40
C ILE A 74 42.15 12.79 -9.10
N ASP A 75 43.33 12.78 -8.48
CA ASP A 75 44.55 12.23 -9.07
C ASP A 75 44.49 10.69 -9.19
N GLU A 76 43.86 9.98 -8.25
CA GLU A 76 43.63 8.53 -8.34
C GLU A 76 42.62 8.17 -9.45
N LEU A 77 41.57 9.00 -9.64
CA LEU A 77 40.63 8.87 -10.76
C LEU A 77 41.31 9.14 -12.10
N LYS A 78 42.14 10.19 -12.19
CA LYS A 78 42.94 10.51 -13.38
C LYS A 78 43.88 9.37 -13.76
N THR A 79 44.59 8.80 -12.78
CA THR A 79 45.50 7.68 -13.02
C THR A 79 44.75 6.43 -13.50
N THR A 80 43.53 6.20 -12.99
CA THR A 80 42.68 5.07 -13.40
C THR A 80 42.15 5.26 -14.82
N ILE A 81 41.73 6.48 -15.18
CA ILE A 81 41.25 6.83 -16.53
C ILE A 81 42.40 6.70 -17.55
N VAL A 82 43.58 7.25 -17.25
CA VAL A 82 44.80 7.17 -18.09
C VAL A 82 45.26 5.71 -18.27
N SER A 83 45.03 4.84 -17.27
CA SER A 83 45.34 3.41 -17.38
C SER A 83 44.34 2.60 -18.23
N SER A 84 43.18 3.17 -18.59
CA SER A 84 42.02 2.44 -19.11
C SER A 84 41.69 2.59 -20.60
N LYS A 85 42.53 3.23 -21.44
CA LYS A 85 42.93 2.77 -22.80
C LYS A 85 43.42 3.88 -23.74
N SER A 86 44.22 3.42 -24.71
CA SER A 86 44.60 4.04 -25.97
C SER A 86 43.44 4.61 -26.78
N ILE A 87 43.72 5.74 -27.46
CA ILE A 87 43.05 6.36 -28.62
C ILE A 87 42.12 7.56 -28.29
N GLY A 88 42.57 8.77 -28.66
CA GLY A 88 41.77 9.82 -29.33
C GLY A 88 41.37 11.05 -28.53
N ASP A 89 42.04 12.19 -28.81
CA ASP A 89 41.77 13.61 -28.50
C ASP A 89 41.14 13.98 -27.13
N GLU A 90 42.00 14.49 -26.24
CA GLU A 90 41.75 14.76 -24.81
C GLU A 90 40.90 16.02 -24.53
N ASP A 91 40.78 16.97 -25.45
CA ASP A 91 40.35 18.34 -25.09
C ASP A 91 38.82 18.63 -25.22
N ASP A 92 38.09 17.88 -26.04
CA ASP A 92 36.65 18.15 -26.28
C ASP A 92 35.74 17.39 -25.30
N VAL A 93 36.10 16.14 -24.96
CA VAL A 93 35.36 15.31 -23.99
C VAL A 93 35.48 15.86 -22.56
N GLU A 94 36.65 16.40 -22.20
CA GLU A 94 36.87 16.98 -20.87
C GLU A 94 36.01 18.24 -20.65
N LYS A 95 35.82 19.07 -21.69
CA LYS A 95 34.97 20.27 -21.61
C LYS A 95 33.49 19.95 -21.50
N GLU A 96 33.02 18.96 -22.24
CA GLU A 96 31.60 18.57 -22.28
C GLU A 96 31.15 17.97 -20.93
N ILE A 97 31.96 17.07 -20.36
CA ILE A 97 31.71 16.48 -19.03
C ILE A 97 31.74 17.55 -17.92
N ILE A 98 32.63 18.53 -17.99
CA ILE A 98 32.72 19.60 -17.00
C ILE A 98 31.51 20.55 -17.06
N GLU A 99 31.00 20.86 -18.26
CA GLU A 99 29.77 21.65 -18.46
C GLU A 99 28.53 20.91 -17.92
N GLU A 100 28.41 19.61 -18.19
CA GLU A 100 27.28 18.78 -17.76
C GLU A 100 27.26 18.58 -16.23
N LEU A 101 28.45 18.41 -15.62
CA LEU A 101 28.60 18.39 -14.18
C LEU A 101 28.22 19.74 -13.55
N LYS A 102 28.64 20.88 -14.12
CA LYS A 102 28.28 22.21 -13.60
C LYS A 102 26.76 22.45 -13.65
N THR A 103 26.11 22.01 -14.71
CA THR A 103 24.65 22.13 -14.90
C THR A 103 23.87 21.21 -13.95
N SER A 104 24.38 20.00 -13.72
CA SER A 104 23.83 19.07 -12.74
C SER A 104 24.01 19.56 -11.29
N PHE A 105 25.17 20.18 -10.98
CA PHE A 105 25.44 20.76 -9.68
C PHE A 105 24.55 21.99 -9.37
N SER A 106 24.20 22.82 -10.35
CA SER A 106 23.28 23.96 -10.15
C SER A 106 21.84 23.51 -9.91
N THR A 107 21.40 22.46 -10.62
CA THR A 107 20.06 21.87 -10.51
C THR A 107 19.86 21.19 -9.15
N VAL A 108 20.86 20.42 -8.67
CA VAL A 108 20.83 19.80 -7.33
C VAL A 108 20.96 20.84 -6.22
N ARG A 109 21.71 21.93 -6.43
CA ARG A 109 21.80 23.02 -5.44
C ARG A 109 20.48 23.76 -5.26
N ASN A 110 19.68 23.91 -6.32
CA ASN A 110 18.37 24.58 -6.27
C ASN A 110 17.23 23.66 -5.80
N GLY A 111 17.34 22.34 -6.00
CA GLY A 111 16.31 21.37 -5.59
C GLY A 111 16.39 20.88 -4.14
N VAL A 112 17.49 21.13 -3.42
CA VAL A 112 17.76 20.51 -2.10
C VAL A 112 17.53 21.45 -0.90
N GLU A 113 17.02 22.67 -1.13
CA GLU A 113 16.60 23.56 -0.01
C GLU A 113 15.17 23.31 0.50
N LYS A 114 14.40 22.38 -0.07
CA LYS A 114 13.09 21.98 0.46
C LYS A 114 12.87 20.48 0.28
N GLU A 115 13.05 19.71 1.35
CA GLU A 115 12.24 18.56 1.76
C GLU A 115 12.99 17.75 2.84
N GLU A 116 12.73 18.08 4.09
CA GLU A 116 12.92 17.13 5.20
C GLU A 116 11.60 16.36 5.38
N TRP A 117 11.56 15.09 4.98
CA TRP A 117 10.45 14.18 5.29
C TRP A 117 10.55 13.71 6.75
N ASN A 118 10.26 14.63 7.66
CA ASN A 118 9.74 14.32 8.98
C ASN A 118 8.22 14.54 8.94
N ILE A 119 7.49 13.98 9.90
CA ILE A 119 6.09 14.32 10.15
C ILE A 119 6.02 15.84 10.35
N VAL A 120 5.72 16.56 9.27
CA VAL A 120 5.35 17.96 9.31
C VAL A 120 3.91 17.96 9.81
N ASP A 121 3.59 18.88 10.71
CA ASP A 121 2.23 19.36 10.91
C ASP A 121 1.65 19.70 9.53
N ARG A 122 1.06 18.71 8.86
CA ARG A 122 0.32 18.93 7.62
C ARG A 122 -1.01 19.51 8.05
N ASP A 123 -1.26 20.73 7.62
CA ASP A 123 -2.57 21.34 7.77
C ASP A 123 -3.64 20.42 7.15
N PRO A 124 -4.85 20.39 7.71
CA PRO A 124 -5.98 19.73 7.07
C PRO A 124 -6.05 20.11 5.58
N LEU A 125 -6.34 19.12 4.73
CA LEU A 125 -6.40 19.33 3.28
C LEU A 125 -7.22 20.59 2.97
N PRO A 126 -6.79 21.41 1.99
CA PRO A 126 -7.63 22.49 1.48
C PRO A 126 -8.88 21.83 0.89
N VAL A 127 -9.92 21.79 1.70
CA VAL A 127 -11.20 21.18 1.35
C VAL A 127 -11.98 22.21 0.56
N HIS A 128 -12.28 21.88 -0.70
CA HIS A 128 -13.28 22.62 -1.44
C HIS A 128 -14.64 22.32 -0.79
N LYS A 129 -15.23 23.32 -0.12
CA LYS A 129 -16.65 23.28 0.18
C LYS A 129 -17.39 23.24 -1.15
N SER A 130 -17.85 22.08 -1.57
CA SER A 130 -18.82 21.95 -2.64
C SER A 130 -20.16 21.59 -2.02
N VAL A 131 -21.21 22.28 -2.47
CA VAL A 131 -22.59 22.22 -1.97
C VAL A 131 -22.84 23.03 -0.69
N GLN A 132 -23.03 24.35 -0.86
CA GLN A 132 -23.89 25.10 0.06
C GLN A 132 -25.32 24.59 -0.12
N SER A 133 -25.87 23.87 0.88
CA SER A 133 -27.32 23.74 0.96
C SER A 133 -27.91 25.14 1.20
N PRO A 134 -29.01 25.54 0.55
CA PRO A 134 -29.71 26.77 0.88
C PRO A 134 -30.51 26.56 2.17
N ALA A 135 -29.81 26.35 3.30
CA ALA A 135 -30.43 26.29 4.61
C ALA A 135 -29.46 26.82 5.68
N GLY A 136 -29.66 28.08 6.05
CA GLY A 136 -29.36 28.60 7.39
C GLY A 136 -27.94 29.13 7.64
N LEU A 137 -27.81 30.46 7.60
CA LEU A 137 -27.01 31.16 8.61
C LEU A 137 -27.59 30.86 10.01
N LEU A 138 -26.75 31.04 11.04
CA LEU A 138 -26.96 30.89 12.50
C LEU A 138 -26.47 29.52 13.00
N CYS A 139 -25.50 29.41 13.90
CA CYS A 139 -25.29 30.25 15.09
C CYS A 139 -23.81 30.58 15.31
N ASP A 140 -23.53 31.87 15.50
CA ASP A 140 -22.67 32.30 16.60
C ASP A 140 -23.43 31.99 17.89
N ASP A 141 -22.77 31.41 18.90
CA ASP A 141 -23.02 31.77 20.30
C ASP A 141 -21.97 31.12 21.22
N HIS A 142 -21.07 31.99 21.69
CA HIS A 142 -20.56 31.90 23.04
C HIS A 142 -21.76 31.96 24.01
N GLU A 143 -21.96 30.97 24.88
CA GLU A 143 -22.22 31.15 26.33
C GLU A 143 -22.68 29.87 27.05
N ARG A 144 -21.95 29.58 28.14
CA ARG A 144 -22.39 29.07 29.47
C ARG A 144 -22.80 27.60 29.63
N CYS A 145 -21.91 26.92 30.37
CA CYS A 145 -22.20 25.83 31.29
C CYS A 145 -23.31 26.18 32.30
N ALA A 146 -24.26 25.27 32.49
CA ALA A 146 -24.89 24.97 33.78
C ALA A 146 -25.47 23.55 33.73
N PHE A 147 -25.05 22.69 34.65
CA PHE A 147 -25.64 21.38 34.90
C PHE A 147 -26.87 21.56 35.80
N ASP A 148 -27.95 20.82 35.51
CA ASP A 148 -28.93 20.43 36.53
C ASP A 148 -29.43 19.00 36.27
N GLU A 149 -29.55 18.24 37.35
CA GLU A 149 -29.95 16.83 37.44
C GLU A 149 -31.43 16.76 37.84
N THR A 150 -32.30 16.11 37.06
CA THR A 150 -33.51 15.36 37.52
C THR A 150 -34.30 14.76 36.33
N THR A 151 -34.23 13.43 36.21
CA THR A 151 -35.18 12.45 35.59
C THR A 151 -36.20 12.89 34.52
N ASN A 152 -36.00 12.48 33.26
CA ASN A 152 -36.77 11.44 32.51
C ASN A 152 -36.56 11.56 30.97
N VAL A 153 -36.20 10.43 30.35
CA VAL A 153 -36.38 9.99 28.93
C VAL A 153 -37.38 10.86 28.13
N LEU A 154 -37.13 11.53 26.99
CA LEU A 154 -36.15 11.49 25.87
C LEU A 154 -35.86 12.94 25.40
N PRO A 155 -34.70 13.19 24.76
CA PRO A 155 -34.76 14.01 23.57
C PRO A 155 -33.88 13.47 22.43
N HIS A 156 -34.48 13.29 21.24
CA HIS A 156 -33.75 13.44 19.97
C HIS A 156 -33.28 14.91 19.88
N ARG A 157 -32.19 15.24 20.57
CA ARG A 157 -31.47 16.51 20.36
C ARG A 157 -30.72 16.39 19.03
N GLY A 158 -30.96 17.36 18.15
CA GLY A 158 -30.58 17.36 16.73
C GLY A 158 -29.20 16.75 16.47
N ARG A 159 -29.19 15.64 15.73
CA ARG A 159 -27.95 15.14 15.13
C ARG A 159 -27.56 16.18 14.08
N SER A 160 -26.43 16.85 14.29
CA SER A 160 -25.77 17.56 13.20
C SER A 160 -25.69 16.61 12.01
N ARG A 161 -26.06 17.09 10.81
CA ARG A 161 -25.98 16.31 9.55
C ARG A 161 -24.61 15.61 9.49
N LYS A 162 -24.61 14.30 9.24
CA LYS A 162 -23.37 13.50 9.11
C LYS A 162 -22.47 14.11 8.04
N ARG A 163 -21.15 14.01 8.18
CA ARG A 163 -20.19 14.62 7.24
C ARG A 163 -19.32 13.55 6.58
N VAL A 164 -19.26 13.52 5.26
CA VAL A 164 -18.46 12.56 4.48
C VAL A 164 -17.40 13.30 3.67
N LEU A 165 -16.15 12.84 3.77
CA LEU A 165 -15.04 13.32 2.93
C LEU A 165 -14.85 12.37 1.73
N ILE A 166 -14.92 12.93 0.53
CA ILE A 166 -14.63 12.24 -0.73
C ILE A 166 -13.21 12.61 -1.18
N LEU A 167 -12.31 11.64 -1.19
CA LEU A 167 -10.96 11.75 -1.76
C LEU A 167 -10.99 11.23 -3.19
N CYS A 168 -10.75 12.10 -4.16
CA CYS A 168 -10.66 11.72 -5.57
C CYS A 168 -9.20 11.63 -5.99
N THR A 169 -8.69 10.40 -5.99
CA THR A 169 -7.31 10.13 -6.40
C THR A 169 -7.19 10.07 -7.91
N GLY A 170 -8.28 9.77 -8.62
CA GLY A 170 -8.32 9.64 -10.08
C GLY A 170 -9.35 8.61 -10.53
N GLY A 171 -9.07 7.96 -11.65
CA GLY A 171 -9.90 6.89 -12.21
C GLY A 171 -10.99 7.35 -13.17
N THR A 172 -11.59 6.37 -13.85
CA THR A 172 -12.53 6.53 -14.97
C THR A 172 -13.72 7.44 -14.68
N LEU A 173 -14.14 7.52 -13.42
CA LEU A 173 -15.32 8.29 -13.00
C LEU A 173 -15.25 9.75 -13.46
N THR A 174 -14.09 10.40 -13.34
CA THR A 174 -13.86 11.81 -13.69
C THR A 174 -13.15 12.00 -15.02
N MET A 175 -12.98 10.94 -15.83
CA MET A 175 -12.29 11.03 -17.10
C MET A 175 -13.19 11.58 -18.21
N SER A 176 -12.57 12.18 -19.22
CA SER A 176 -13.23 12.56 -20.47
C SER A 176 -12.33 12.24 -21.66
N ASN A 177 -12.91 12.16 -22.86
CA ASN A 177 -12.10 11.96 -24.05
C ASN A 177 -11.20 13.18 -24.28
N ASP A 178 -9.90 12.95 -24.47
CA ASP A 178 -8.93 13.97 -24.84
C ASP A 178 -8.66 13.91 -26.36
N PRO A 179 -9.14 14.87 -27.16
CA PRO A 179 -8.91 14.91 -28.60
C PRO A 179 -7.43 15.02 -28.97
N THR A 180 -6.59 15.55 -28.07
CA THR A 180 -5.15 15.71 -28.31
C THR A 180 -4.38 14.40 -28.16
N GLN A 181 -4.97 13.41 -27.47
CA GLN A 181 -4.41 12.07 -27.29
C GLN A 181 -5.18 11.00 -28.08
N GLY A 182 -5.62 11.35 -29.29
CA GLY A 182 -6.33 10.40 -30.15
C GLY A 182 -7.69 9.97 -29.60
N ASN A 183 -8.33 10.84 -28.81
CA ASN A 183 -9.63 10.59 -28.18
C ASN A 183 -9.59 9.47 -27.12
N SER A 184 -8.42 9.22 -26.51
CA SER A 184 -8.28 8.39 -25.31
C SER A 184 -8.97 9.05 -24.12
N LEU A 185 -9.36 8.26 -23.12
CA LEU A 185 -9.82 8.81 -21.86
C LEU A 185 -8.64 9.43 -21.10
N ALA A 186 -8.80 10.67 -20.64
CA ALA A 186 -7.86 11.34 -19.76
C ALA A 186 -8.57 11.91 -18.51
N PRO A 187 -7.89 11.98 -17.35
CA PRO A 187 -8.44 12.60 -16.15
C PRO A 187 -8.75 14.09 -16.35
N VAL A 188 -9.85 14.58 -15.77
CA VAL A 188 -10.23 16.01 -15.84
C VAL A 188 -10.25 16.60 -14.44
N GLN A 189 -9.31 17.51 -14.15
CA GLN A 189 -9.26 18.22 -12.87
C GLN A 189 -10.52 19.10 -12.66
N GLY A 190 -11.12 19.03 -11.47
CA GLY A 190 -12.29 19.82 -11.09
C GLY A 190 -13.63 19.21 -11.55
N ALA A 191 -13.60 18.10 -12.30
CA ALA A 191 -14.81 17.49 -12.84
C ALA A 191 -15.71 16.93 -11.74
N LEU A 192 -15.14 16.32 -10.69
CA LEU A 192 -15.92 15.78 -9.57
C LEU A 192 -16.74 16.87 -8.90
N THR A 193 -16.10 18.01 -8.60
CA THR A 193 -16.76 19.15 -7.96
C THR A 193 -17.99 19.61 -8.75
N GLN A 194 -17.88 19.67 -10.08
CA GLN A 194 -19.00 20.03 -10.96
C GLN A 194 -20.10 18.96 -10.97
N TYR A 195 -19.73 17.68 -10.99
CA TYR A 195 -20.71 16.59 -10.98
C TYR A 195 -21.49 16.54 -9.67
N LEU A 196 -20.82 16.64 -8.52
CA LEU A 196 -21.45 16.62 -7.20
C LEU A 196 -22.48 17.75 -7.06
N ALA A 197 -22.16 18.96 -7.52
CA ALA A 197 -23.06 20.12 -7.45
C ALA A 197 -24.37 19.92 -8.25
N ASN A 198 -24.35 19.08 -9.28
CA ASN A 198 -25.49 18.84 -10.18
C ASN A 198 -26.28 17.55 -9.83
N MET A 199 -25.88 16.81 -8.79
CA MET A 199 -26.60 15.61 -8.33
C MET A 199 -27.62 15.97 -7.26
N ARG A 200 -28.88 16.14 -7.67
CA ARG A 200 -30.00 16.45 -6.77
C ARG A 200 -30.16 15.43 -5.63
N GLU A 201 -29.86 14.17 -5.90
CA GLU A 201 -29.86 13.08 -4.93
C GLU A 201 -28.89 13.35 -3.77
N LEU A 202 -27.78 14.04 -4.03
CA LEU A 202 -26.77 14.37 -3.02
C LEU A 202 -27.03 15.73 -2.35
N THR A 203 -27.65 16.67 -3.07
CA THR A 203 -27.75 18.07 -2.65
C THR A 203 -29.10 18.48 -2.06
N GLU A 204 -30.20 17.84 -2.49
CA GLU A 204 -31.56 18.21 -2.10
C GLU A 204 -32.17 17.27 -1.05
N ASP A 205 -31.65 16.04 -0.92
CA ASP A 205 -32.15 15.08 0.07
C ASP A 205 -31.67 15.45 1.49
N PRO A 206 -32.59 15.63 2.46
CA PRO A 206 -32.24 15.96 3.84
C PRO A 206 -31.57 14.79 4.59
N GLU A 207 -31.78 13.54 4.19
CA GLU A 207 -31.20 12.35 4.83
C GLU A 207 -29.75 12.10 4.40
N MET A 208 -29.33 12.69 3.26
CA MET A 208 -27.94 12.59 2.81
C MET A 208 -26.98 13.36 3.72
N PRO A 209 -25.72 12.92 3.86
CA PRO A 209 -24.73 13.67 4.64
C PRO A 209 -24.34 15.01 3.98
N GLU A 210 -23.68 15.88 4.74
CA GLU A 210 -22.83 16.95 4.19
C GLU A 210 -21.65 16.29 3.48
N ILE A 211 -21.43 16.63 2.22
CA ILE A 211 -20.36 16.08 1.40
C ILE A 211 -19.28 17.14 1.25
N VAL A 212 -18.04 16.75 1.49
CA VAL A 212 -16.86 17.56 1.19
C VAL A 212 -15.96 16.76 0.27
N SER A 213 -15.46 17.37 -0.79
CA SER A 213 -14.62 16.69 -1.78
C SER A 213 -13.21 17.29 -1.84
N HIS A 214 -12.22 16.44 -2.04
CA HIS A 214 -10.84 16.82 -2.32
C HIS A 214 -10.31 16.03 -3.52
N GLU A 215 -9.94 16.73 -4.58
CA GLU A 215 -9.35 16.16 -5.79
C GLU A 215 -7.82 16.26 -5.72
N TYR A 216 -7.14 15.14 -5.89
CA TYR A 216 -5.67 15.11 -5.87
C TYR A 216 -5.10 15.90 -7.05
N THR A 217 -3.89 16.43 -6.89
CA THR A 217 -3.19 17.16 -7.95
C THR A 217 -1.73 16.72 -7.98
N PRO A 218 -1.28 16.00 -9.02
CA PRO A 218 -2.09 15.49 -10.14
C PRO A 218 -3.03 14.36 -9.71
N LEU A 219 -4.04 14.08 -10.55
CA LEU A 219 -4.78 12.82 -10.48
C LEU A 219 -3.85 11.67 -10.87
N ILE A 220 -4.08 10.51 -10.27
CA ILE A 220 -3.23 9.32 -10.35
C ILE A 220 -3.98 8.21 -11.10
N ASP A 221 -3.34 7.61 -12.10
CA ASP A 221 -3.84 6.39 -12.71
C ASP A 221 -3.65 5.23 -11.72
N SER A 222 -4.69 4.42 -11.52
CA SER A 222 -4.60 3.25 -10.67
C SER A 222 -3.49 2.28 -11.10
N SER A 223 -3.16 2.16 -12.38
CA SER A 223 -2.06 1.28 -12.83
C SER A 223 -0.70 1.69 -12.30
N ASP A 224 -0.53 2.98 -11.97
CA ASP A 224 0.74 3.57 -11.55
C ASP A 224 0.83 3.70 -10.02
N MET A 225 -0.25 3.37 -9.29
CA MET A 225 -0.29 3.50 -7.83
C MET A 225 0.58 2.46 -7.12
N GLY A 226 1.36 2.95 -6.16
CA GLY A 226 2.17 2.12 -5.27
C GLY A 226 2.00 2.48 -3.79
N PRO A 227 2.88 1.95 -2.92
CA PRO A 227 2.80 2.16 -1.47
C PRO A 227 2.89 3.61 -1.03
N GLY A 228 3.59 4.46 -1.79
CA GLY A 228 3.66 5.90 -1.52
C GLY A 228 2.28 6.57 -1.64
N ASP A 229 1.53 6.21 -2.68
CA ASP A 229 0.19 6.74 -2.92
C ASP A 229 -0.82 6.20 -1.91
N TRP A 230 -0.72 4.92 -1.55
CA TRP A 230 -1.55 4.34 -0.50
C TRP A 230 -1.30 5.01 0.87
N ALA A 231 -0.03 5.30 1.18
CA ALA A 231 0.35 6.03 2.38
C ALA A 231 -0.19 7.47 2.38
N LEU A 232 -0.22 8.13 1.22
CA LEU A 232 -0.80 9.46 1.07
C LEU A 232 -2.29 9.45 1.44
N ILE A 233 -3.08 8.54 0.85
CA ILE A 233 -4.51 8.41 1.14
C ILE A 233 -4.75 8.08 2.62
N ALA A 234 -3.97 7.16 3.18
CA ALA A 234 -4.08 6.77 4.58
C ALA A 234 -3.82 7.95 5.54
N ASN A 235 -2.81 8.79 5.23
CA ASN A 235 -2.47 9.96 6.03
C ASN A 235 -3.53 11.07 5.89
N ASP A 236 -4.08 11.28 4.69
CA ASP A 236 -5.14 12.26 4.46
C ASP A 236 -6.41 11.91 5.25
N ILE A 237 -6.78 10.62 5.27
CA ILE A 237 -7.85 10.11 6.14
C ILE A 237 -7.49 10.34 7.61
N ALA A 238 -6.22 10.14 8.01
CA ALA A 238 -5.79 10.31 9.39
C ALA A 238 -5.94 11.74 9.91
N ILE A 239 -5.49 12.71 9.13
CA ILE A 239 -5.57 14.14 9.47
C ILE A 239 -7.04 14.59 9.56
N ASN A 240 -7.90 14.02 8.70
CA ASN A 240 -9.32 14.37 8.65
C ASN A 240 -10.22 13.48 9.54
N TYR A 241 -9.64 12.50 10.25
CA TYR A 241 -10.40 11.41 10.87
C TYR A 241 -11.48 11.88 11.85
N TYR A 242 -11.20 12.93 12.62
CA TYR A 242 -12.12 13.45 13.63
C TYR A 242 -13.06 14.56 13.12
N HIS A 243 -12.89 15.01 11.87
CA HIS A 243 -13.72 16.04 11.25
C HIS A 243 -14.90 15.48 10.45
N PHE A 244 -14.84 14.21 10.09
CA PHE A 244 -15.82 13.52 9.24
C PHE A 244 -16.30 12.23 9.89
N ASP A 245 -17.52 11.80 9.58
CA ASP A 245 -18.13 10.56 10.05
C ASP A 245 -17.72 9.34 9.22
N GLY A 246 -17.27 9.54 7.97
CA GLY A 246 -16.70 8.51 7.13
C GLY A 246 -16.07 9.06 5.85
N PHE A 247 -15.50 8.15 5.08
CA PHE A 247 -14.63 8.50 3.94
C PHE A 247 -15.03 7.71 2.70
N VAL A 248 -15.04 8.39 1.56
CA VAL A 248 -15.14 7.76 0.23
C VAL A 248 -13.81 7.99 -0.50
N VAL A 249 -13.25 6.95 -1.09
CA VAL A 249 -12.05 7.05 -1.94
C VAL A 249 -12.45 6.69 -3.37
N LEU A 250 -12.46 7.68 -4.25
CA LEU A 250 -12.68 7.50 -5.69
C LEU A 250 -11.35 7.22 -6.36
N MET A 251 -11.26 6.03 -6.97
CA MET A 251 -10.04 5.50 -7.56
C MET A 251 -10.32 4.73 -8.85
N GLY A 252 -9.32 4.64 -9.73
CA GLY A 252 -9.35 3.73 -10.89
C GLY A 252 -9.47 2.26 -10.46
N THR A 253 -10.11 1.45 -11.30
CA THR A 253 -10.53 0.10 -10.89
C THR A 253 -9.39 -0.93 -10.91
N ASP A 254 -8.33 -0.73 -11.70
CA ASP A 254 -7.33 -1.78 -11.98
C ASP A 254 -6.57 -2.26 -10.74
N THR A 255 -6.23 -1.35 -9.82
CA THR A 255 -5.49 -1.67 -8.61
C THR A 255 -6.25 -1.34 -7.32
N MET A 256 -7.56 -1.04 -7.42
CA MET A 256 -8.39 -0.66 -6.27
C MET A 256 -8.36 -1.69 -5.15
N ALA A 257 -8.42 -2.99 -5.50
CA ALA A 257 -8.35 -4.08 -4.53
C ALA A 257 -7.02 -4.11 -3.76
N TYR A 258 -5.90 -3.74 -4.41
CA TYR A 258 -4.60 -3.61 -3.74
C TYR A 258 -4.57 -2.39 -2.81
N ALA A 259 -4.97 -1.21 -3.28
CA ALA A 259 -4.96 0.00 -2.45
C ALA A 259 -5.87 -0.15 -1.22
N ALA A 260 -7.10 -0.64 -1.42
CA ALA A 260 -8.05 -0.84 -0.34
C ALA A 260 -7.57 -1.92 0.66
N SER A 261 -6.94 -3.00 0.18
CA SER A 261 -6.31 -4.00 1.04
C SER A 261 -5.14 -3.40 1.85
N ALA A 262 -4.31 -2.56 1.24
CA ALA A 262 -3.21 -1.90 1.93
C ALA A 262 -3.72 -1.01 3.08
N LEU A 263 -4.71 -0.15 2.81
CA LEU A 263 -5.29 0.72 3.83
C LEU A 263 -5.94 -0.07 4.97
N THR A 264 -6.55 -1.22 4.66
CA THR A 264 -7.09 -2.14 5.68
C THR A 264 -6.04 -2.49 6.74
N PHE A 265 -4.80 -2.77 6.33
CA PHE A 265 -3.70 -3.09 7.25
C PHE A 265 -3.07 -1.85 7.89
N MET A 266 -2.96 -0.75 7.15
CA MET A 266 -2.41 0.51 7.66
C MET A 266 -3.25 1.09 8.79
N PHE A 267 -4.57 0.91 8.74
CA PHE A 267 -5.50 1.36 9.77
C PHE A 267 -5.55 0.41 10.97
N GLN A 268 -5.33 0.98 12.15
CA GLN A 268 -5.52 0.32 13.43
C GLN A 268 -6.67 0.99 14.14
N ASN A 269 -7.58 0.18 14.67
CA ASN A 269 -8.78 0.65 15.36
C ASN A 269 -9.61 1.64 14.51
N LEU A 270 -9.88 1.29 13.25
CA LEU A 270 -10.79 2.02 12.39
C LEU A 270 -12.23 1.89 12.89
N GLY A 271 -12.81 2.96 13.44
CA GLY A 271 -14.19 3.01 13.92
C GLY A 271 -15.15 3.78 13.02
N LYS A 272 -14.78 3.99 11.74
CA LYS A 272 -15.56 4.74 10.74
C LYS A 272 -15.43 4.05 9.39
N PRO A 273 -16.46 4.03 8.54
CA PRO A 273 -16.38 3.43 7.20
C PRO A 273 -15.39 4.18 6.30
N VAL A 274 -14.59 3.42 5.56
CA VAL A 274 -13.78 3.92 4.43
C VAL A 274 -14.17 3.13 3.19
N VAL A 275 -14.94 3.75 2.30
CA VAL A 275 -15.52 3.08 1.13
C VAL A 275 -14.76 3.47 -0.13
N PHE A 276 -14.02 2.51 -0.68
CA PHE A 276 -13.46 2.63 -2.01
C PHE A 276 -14.55 2.40 -3.05
N THR A 277 -14.57 3.24 -4.08
CA THR A 277 -15.41 3.01 -5.25
C THR A 277 -14.85 3.71 -6.49
N GLY A 278 -15.51 3.52 -7.62
CA GLY A 278 -15.13 4.05 -8.91
C GLY A 278 -16.19 3.67 -9.95
N SER A 279 -15.79 3.60 -11.21
CA SER A 279 -16.68 3.18 -12.29
C SER A 279 -15.94 2.50 -13.44
N GLN A 280 -16.64 1.68 -14.20
CA GLN A 280 -16.19 1.20 -15.51
C GLN A 280 -16.47 2.22 -16.61
N ILE A 281 -17.52 3.02 -16.44
CA ILE A 281 -17.94 4.03 -17.42
C ILE A 281 -17.85 5.44 -16.79
N PRO A 282 -17.29 6.44 -17.50
CA PRO A 282 -17.20 7.80 -16.98
C PRO A 282 -18.57 8.38 -16.63
N LEU A 283 -18.60 9.22 -15.59
CA LEU A 283 -19.84 9.77 -15.05
C LEU A 283 -20.61 10.68 -16.03
N ARG A 284 -19.90 11.27 -17.00
CA ARG A 284 -20.49 12.11 -18.05
C ARG A 284 -21.34 11.33 -19.05
N GLU A 285 -21.09 10.02 -19.20
CA GLU A 285 -21.77 9.20 -20.20
C GLU A 285 -23.20 8.90 -19.74
N PRO A 286 -24.20 8.89 -20.63
CA PRO A 286 -25.61 8.77 -20.23
C PRO A 286 -25.93 7.42 -19.56
N TYR A 287 -25.26 6.35 -20.00
CA TYR A 287 -25.32 5.04 -19.38
C TYR A 287 -24.03 4.82 -18.60
N ASN A 288 -24.07 4.95 -17.28
CA ASN A 288 -22.90 4.77 -16.42
C ASN A 288 -23.26 4.08 -15.09
N ASP A 289 -22.28 3.40 -14.51
CA ASP A 289 -22.31 2.86 -13.16
C ASP A 289 -21.81 3.86 -12.09
N ALA A 290 -21.08 4.90 -12.52
CA ALA A 290 -20.48 5.91 -11.65
C ALA A 290 -21.47 6.60 -10.71
N ARG A 291 -22.63 7.03 -11.21
CA ARG A 291 -23.61 7.79 -10.40
C ARG A 291 -24.12 6.96 -9.24
N LYS A 292 -24.56 5.72 -9.51
CA LYS A 292 -25.06 4.80 -8.48
C LYS A 292 -23.95 4.44 -7.48
N ASN A 293 -22.77 4.09 -7.99
CA ASN A 293 -21.63 3.72 -7.14
C ASN A 293 -21.26 4.85 -6.17
N LEU A 294 -21.21 6.09 -6.65
CA LEU A 294 -20.90 7.27 -5.84
C LEU A 294 -21.95 7.52 -4.76
N ILE A 295 -23.24 7.54 -5.13
CA ILE A 295 -24.35 7.77 -4.18
C ILE A 295 -24.33 6.71 -3.07
N MET A 296 -24.23 5.44 -3.45
CA MET A 296 -24.24 4.35 -2.48
C MET A 296 -22.98 4.33 -1.60
N ALA A 297 -21.81 4.67 -2.15
CA ALA A 297 -20.60 4.79 -1.35
C ALA A 297 -20.71 5.89 -0.29
N VAL A 298 -21.36 7.02 -0.62
CA VAL A 298 -21.64 8.09 0.35
C VAL A 298 -22.62 7.60 1.43
N ILE A 299 -23.69 6.89 1.06
CA ILE A 299 -24.66 6.31 2.01
C ILE A 299 -23.95 5.37 3.00
N PHE A 300 -23.12 4.44 2.48
CA PHE A 300 -22.33 3.54 3.34
C PHE A 300 -21.28 4.28 4.17
N ALA A 301 -20.66 5.34 3.64
CA ALA A 301 -19.72 6.17 4.39
C ALA A 301 -20.39 6.99 5.50
N SER A 302 -21.71 7.21 5.44
CA SER A 302 -22.47 7.80 6.54
C SER A 302 -23.08 6.79 7.51
N SER A 303 -22.95 5.49 7.23
CA SER A 303 -23.50 4.44 8.07
C SER A 303 -22.68 4.24 9.35
N ASP A 304 -23.39 3.96 10.44
CA ASP A 304 -22.78 3.59 11.72
C ASP A 304 -22.57 2.05 11.84
N THR A 305 -23.00 1.26 10.84
CA THR A 305 -23.03 -0.22 10.90
C THR A 305 -21.69 -0.87 10.51
N VAL A 306 -20.97 -0.28 9.56
CA VAL A 306 -19.71 -0.84 9.03
C VAL A 306 -18.52 0.05 9.41
N SER A 307 -17.61 -0.50 10.20
CA SER A 307 -16.36 0.17 10.62
C SER A 307 -15.13 -0.47 9.96
N GLU A 308 -15.17 -0.58 8.63
CA GLU A 308 -14.17 -1.30 7.85
C GLU A 308 -13.75 -0.53 6.59
N VAL A 309 -12.62 -0.92 6.02
CA VAL A 309 -12.29 -0.52 4.64
C VAL A 309 -13.04 -1.45 3.70
N CYS A 310 -13.84 -0.87 2.82
CA CYS A 310 -14.75 -1.59 1.94
C CYS A 310 -14.52 -1.20 0.49
N ILE A 311 -14.96 -2.05 -0.44
CA ILE A 311 -15.15 -1.70 -1.85
C ILE A 311 -16.64 -1.80 -2.14
N PHE A 312 -17.24 -0.71 -2.61
CA PHE A 312 -18.60 -0.75 -3.15
C PHE A 312 -18.57 -0.78 -4.67
N PHE A 313 -19.16 -1.83 -5.26
CA PHE A 313 -19.30 -1.98 -6.71
C PHE A 313 -20.47 -2.90 -7.04
N HIS A 314 -21.23 -2.55 -8.09
CA HIS A 314 -22.34 -3.38 -8.62
C HIS A 314 -23.24 -3.97 -7.52
N ASP A 315 -23.91 -3.08 -6.78
CA ASP A 315 -24.92 -3.46 -5.78
C ASP A 315 -24.38 -4.29 -4.61
N ARG A 316 -23.05 -4.33 -4.40
CA ARG A 316 -22.41 -5.08 -3.32
C ARG A 316 -21.40 -4.23 -2.57
N LEU A 317 -21.45 -4.29 -1.24
CA LEU A 317 -20.41 -3.79 -0.35
C LEU A 317 -19.51 -4.97 0.05
N LEU A 318 -18.25 -4.94 -0.36
CA LEU A 318 -17.28 -6.01 -0.11
C LEU A 318 -16.27 -5.57 0.94
N ARG A 319 -15.84 -6.48 1.82
CA ARG A 319 -14.65 -6.26 2.66
C ARG A 319 -13.43 -6.10 1.76
N ALA A 320 -12.72 -4.98 1.86
CA ALA A 320 -11.66 -4.64 0.91
C ALA A 320 -10.56 -5.71 0.81
N CYS A 321 -10.06 -6.21 1.94
CA CYS A 321 -9.04 -7.26 1.99
C CYS A 321 -9.55 -8.67 1.62
N ARG A 322 -10.80 -8.80 1.13
CA ARG A 322 -11.36 -10.02 0.55
C ARG A 322 -11.75 -9.85 -0.91
N ALA A 323 -11.71 -8.63 -1.44
CA ALA A 323 -12.12 -8.32 -2.79
C ALA A 323 -10.99 -8.53 -3.81
N THR A 324 -11.36 -8.84 -5.04
CA THR A 324 -10.48 -8.89 -6.22
C THR A 324 -11.24 -8.41 -7.46
N LYS A 325 -10.53 -7.83 -8.43
CA LYS A 325 -11.14 -7.45 -9.72
C LYS A 325 -11.24 -8.69 -10.60
N VAL A 326 -12.47 -9.16 -10.84
CA VAL A 326 -12.78 -10.39 -11.58
C VAL A 326 -13.17 -10.16 -13.03
N ASN A 327 -13.47 -8.92 -13.41
CA ASN A 327 -13.88 -8.60 -14.77
C ASN A 327 -13.30 -7.27 -15.28
N THR A 328 -12.91 -7.26 -16.55
CA THR A 328 -12.32 -6.09 -17.22
C THR A 328 -13.33 -5.22 -17.96
N SER A 329 -14.56 -5.70 -18.20
CA SER A 329 -15.55 -4.98 -19.03
C SER A 329 -16.98 -4.99 -18.47
N LYS A 330 -17.34 -5.95 -17.61
CA LYS A 330 -18.65 -5.99 -16.96
C LYS A 330 -18.71 -5.02 -15.80
N LEU A 331 -19.91 -4.48 -15.54
CA LEU A 331 -20.17 -3.62 -14.38
C LEU A 331 -19.94 -4.35 -13.05
N LEU A 332 -20.24 -5.65 -12.98
CA LEU A 332 -19.78 -6.53 -11.89
C LEU A 332 -18.28 -6.81 -12.06
N ALA A 333 -17.48 -5.81 -11.71
CA ALA A 333 -16.03 -5.84 -11.89
C ALA A 333 -15.29 -6.47 -10.70
N PHE A 334 -15.85 -6.40 -9.50
CA PHE A 334 -15.24 -6.90 -8.27
C PHE A 334 -16.07 -8.02 -7.66
N ASP A 335 -15.40 -8.98 -7.01
CA ASP A 335 -16.03 -10.05 -6.25
C ASP A 335 -15.20 -10.38 -5.00
N SER A 336 -15.81 -11.10 -4.06
CA SER A 336 -15.20 -11.56 -2.81
C SER A 336 -15.27 -13.10 -2.73
N PRO A 337 -14.29 -13.82 -3.29
CA PRO A 337 -14.43 -15.26 -3.56
C PRO A 337 -14.57 -16.15 -2.31
N ASN A 338 -14.07 -15.70 -1.16
CA ASN A 338 -13.97 -16.50 0.07
C ASN A 338 -14.72 -15.88 1.26
N LEU A 339 -15.50 -14.82 1.03
CA LEU A 339 -16.34 -14.19 2.05
C LEU A 339 -17.55 -13.56 1.39
N ASP A 340 -18.75 -13.78 1.95
CA ASP A 340 -19.96 -13.12 1.47
C ASP A 340 -19.85 -11.58 1.55
N PRO A 341 -20.58 -10.83 0.70
CA PRO A 341 -20.68 -9.38 0.82
C PRO A 341 -21.09 -8.93 2.22
N LEU A 342 -20.57 -7.78 2.65
CA LEU A 342 -20.98 -7.10 3.88
C LEU A 342 -22.40 -6.56 3.76
N ALA A 343 -22.81 -6.17 2.55
CA ALA A 343 -24.18 -5.80 2.23
C ALA A 343 -24.46 -6.01 0.74
N GLU A 344 -25.72 -6.30 0.41
CA GLU A 344 -26.23 -6.31 -0.97
C GLU A 344 -27.36 -5.28 -1.14
N ILE A 345 -27.47 -4.71 -2.33
CA ILE A 345 -28.46 -3.69 -2.67
C ILE A 345 -29.54 -4.30 -3.55
N GLY A 346 -30.75 -4.35 -3.01
CA GLY A 346 -31.98 -4.60 -3.76
C GLY A 346 -32.89 -3.37 -3.74
N ILE A 347 -34.18 -3.58 -3.53
CA ILE A 347 -35.10 -2.49 -3.17
C ILE A 347 -34.70 -1.90 -1.81
N ASN A 348 -34.22 -2.75 -0.90
CA ASN A 348 -33.66 -2.39 0.39
C ASN A 348 -32.17 -2.70 0.43
N ILE A 349 -31.46 -2.07 1.37
CA ILE A 349 -30.08 -2.46 1.72
C ILE A 349 -30.16 -3.65 2.67
N GLU A 350 -29.57 -4.77 2.27
CA GLU A 350 -29.51 -6.00 3.08
C GLU A 350 -28.09 -6.14 3.63
N GLU A 351 -27.88 -5.73 4.89
CA GLU A 351 -26.60 -5.90 5.59
C GLU A 351 -26.45 -7.33 6.14
N ASN A 352 -25.22 -7.84 6.10
CA ASN A 352 -24.88 -9.17 6.58
C ASN A 352 -24.16 -9.09 7.93
N ASP A 353 -24.94 -9.00 9.01
CA ASP A 353 -24.45 -8.90 10.39
C ASP A 353 -23.52 -10.04 10.82
N TYR A 354 -23.57 -11.20 10.14
CA TYR A 354 -22.73 -12.36 10.46
C TYR A 354 -21.28 -12.19 10.03
N VAL A 355 -21.02 -11.36 9.01
CA VAL A 355 -19.65 -11.14 8.49
C VAL A 355 -19.08 -9.79 8.90
N VAL A 356 -19.92 -8.80 9.22
CA VAL A 356 -19.49 -7.47 9.68
C VAL A 356 -18.74 -7.59 11.01
N ARG A 357 -17.57 -6.96 11.11
CA ARG A 357 -16.76 -7.00 12.32
C ARG A 357 -17.29 -6.01 13.36
N PRO A 358 -17.20 -6.34 14.66
CA PRO A 358 -17.55 -5.40 15.70
C PRO A 358 -16.61 -4.17 15.65
N PRO A 359 -17.11 -2.98 16.03
CA PRO A 359 -16.28 -1.79 16.14
C PRO A 359 -15.04 -2.03 17.02
N PRO A 360 -13.90 -1.42 16.69
CA PRO A 360 -12.66 -1.67 17.42
C PRO A 360 -12.68 -1.04 18.81
N ARG A 361 -11.76 -1.52 19.65
CA ARG A 361 -11.49 -0.93 20.97
C ARG A 361 -10.21 -0.09 20.91
N GLY A 362 -10.33 1.20 21.22
CA GLY A 362 -9.21 2.12 21.36
C GLY A 362 -9.14 3.18 20.26
N SER A 363 -8.16 4.09 20.38
CA SER A 363 -8.00 5.19 19.44
C SER A 363 -7.51 4.72 18.08
N PHE A 364 -8.02 5.37 17.04
CA PHE A 364 -7.57 5.20 15.66
C PHE A 364 -6.09 5.57 15.51
N ARG A 365 -5.34 4.74 14.79
CA ARG A 365 -3.93 4.98 14.46
C ARG A 365 -3.63 4.50 13.05
N VAL A 366 -2.68 5.18 12.40
CA VAL A 366 -2.23 4.82 11.05
C VAL A 366 -0.76 4.42 11.08
N ARG A 367 -0.42 3.35 10.37
CA ARG A 367 0.95 2.91 10.12
C ARG A 367 1.13 2.66 8.62
N THR A 368 1.82 3.55 7.93
CA THR A 368 1.90 3.57 6.46
C THR A 368 3.13 2.90 5.88
N ALA A 369 4.16 2.60 6.67
CA ALA A 369 5.39 2.01 6.19
C ALA A 369 5.13 0.62 5.58
N MET A 370 5.61 0.41 4.35
CA MET A 370 5.57 -0.87 3.65
C MET A 370 6.91 -1.13 2.96
N ASP A 371 7.27 -2.41 2.80
CA ASP A 371 8.39 -2.85 1.98
C ASP A 371 7.89 -3.82 0.91
N THR A 372 7.69 -3.28 -0.30
CA THR A 372 7.12 -4.02 -1.44
C THR A 372 8.19 -4.61 -2.36
N ARG A 373 9.40 -4.88 -1.86
CA ARG A 373 10.39 -5.73 -2.55
C ARG A 373 9.95 -7.19 -2.55
N LEU A 374 8.86 -7.44 -3.25
CA LEU A 374 8.12 -8.69 -3.33
C LEU A 374 8.05 -9.15 -4.78
N VAL A 375 8.00 -10.46 -4.97
CA VAL A 375 7.73 -11.07 -6.28
C VAL A 375 6.64 -12.12 -6.12
N THR A 376 5.70 -12.15 -7.06
CA THR A 376 4.68 -13.20 -7.15
C THR A 376 4.99 -14.11 -8.33
N LEU A 377 5.02 -15.43 -8.10
CA LEU A 377 5.18 -16.44 -9.13
C LEU A 377 3.93 -17.30 -9.23
N ARG A 378 3.35 -17.36 -10.43
CA ARG A 378 2.28 -18.30 -10.76
C ARG A 378 2.88 -19.48 -11.53
N PHE A 379 2.79 -20.68 -10.98
CA PHE A 379 3.36 -21.87 -11.63
C PHE A 379 2.40 -22.47 -12.67
N ILE A 380 2.95 -22.96 -13.76
CA ILE A 380 2.23 -23.74 -14.78
C ILE A 380 2.79 -25.15 -14.86
N PRO A 381 1.99 -26.18 -15.18
CA PRO A 381 2.50 -27.54 -15.33
C PRO A 381 3.67 -27.60 -16.31
N GLY A 382 4.76 -28.26 -15.93
CA GLY A 382 5.96 -28.38 -16.76
C GLY A 382 6.94 -27.21 -16.69
N PHE A 383 6.80 -26.28 -15.73
CA PHE A 383 7.79 -25.21 -15.53
C PHE A 383 9.20 -25.76 -15.24
N ASP A 384 10.22 -25.10 -15.81
CA ASP A 384 11.64 -25.42 -15.62
C ASP A 384 12.12 -24.96 -14.23
N ASP A 385 12.58 -25.92 -13.43
CA ASP A 385 13.10 -25.68 -12.08
C ASP A 385 14.36 -24.82 -12.10
N SER A 386 15.22 -25.01 -13.10
CA SER A 386 16.48 -24.28 -13.23
C SER A 386 16.23 -22.79 -13.37
N MET A 387 15.20 -22.40 -14.12
CA MET A 387 14.82 -21.00 -14.28
C MET A 387 14.39 -20.37 -12.95
N ILE A 388 13.53 -21.05 -12.19
CA ILE A 388 13.04 -20.56 -10.90
C ILE A 388 14.19 -20.49 -9.88
N ILE A 389 15.03 -21.52 -9.82
CA ILE A 389 16.20 -21.58 -8.94
C ILE A 389 17.17 -20.45 -9.26
N ASN A 390 17.50 -20.24 -10.53
CA ASN A 390 18.39 -19.16 -10.97
C ASN A 390 17.81 -17.78 -10.64
N MET A 391 16.50 -17.59 -10.84
CA MET A 391 15.81 -16.36 -10.46
C MET A 391 15.91 -16.11 -8.94
N LEU A 392 15.71 -17.13 -8.11
CA LEU A 392 15.83 -17.00 -6.66
C LEU A 392 17.27 -16.72 -6.20
N HIS A 393 18.26 -17.34 -6.84
CA HIS A 393 19.67 -17.02 -6.58
C HIS A 393 20.00 -15.57 -6.96
N ALA A 394 19.53 -15.09 -8.11
CA ALA A 394 19.68 -13.69 -8.50
C ALA A 394 18.95 -12.74 -7.55
N ALA A 395 17.75 -13.11 -7.09
CA ALA A 395 16.94 -12.32 -6.17
C ALA A 395 17.62 -12.08 -4.81
N ARG A 396 18.53 -12.97 -4.39
CA ARG A 396 19.35 -12.77 -3.19
C ARG A 396 20.32 -11.59 -3.32
N GLN A 397 20.69 -11.22 -4.54
CA GLN A 397 21.51 -10.05 -4.83
C GLN A 397 20.68 -8.75 -4.86
N THR A 398 19.39 -8.84 -5.21
CA THR A 398 18.49 -7.69 -5.38
C THR A 398 17.72 -7.30 -4.11
N HIS A 399 18.09 -7.85 -2.95
CA HIS A 399 17.45 -7.56 -1.65
C HIS A 399 15.96 -7.90 -1.60
N LEU A 400 15.51 -8.92 -2.35
CA LEU A 400 14.15 -9.45 -2.26
C LEU A 400 13.80 -9.76 -0.79
N LYS A 401 12.62 -9.34 -0.33
CA LYS A 401 12.15 -9.54 1.04
C LYS A 401 11.03 -10.54 1.16
N GLY A 402 10.21 -10.68 0.11
CA GLY A 402 9.12 -11.64 0.11
C GLY A 402 8.90 -12.29 -1.25
N LEU A 403 8.44 -13.53 -1.21
CA LEU A 403 8.13 -14.33 -2.39
C LEU A 403 6.74 -14.94 -2.21
N ILE A 404 5.82 -14.65 -3.12
CA ILE A 404 4.46 -15.19 -3.12
C ILE A 404 4.39 -16.25 -4.21
N LEU A 405 4.03 -17.47 -3.84
CA LEU A 405 3.90 -18.61 -4.76
C LEU A 405 2.42 -18.97 -4.92
N GLN A 406 1.86 -18.75 -6.11
CA GLN A 406 0.52 -19.25 -6.43
C GLN A 406 0.62 -20.71 -6.89
N LEU A 407 0.23 -21.62 -6.01
CA LEU A 407 0.30 -23.07 -6.22
C LEU A 407 -1.05 -23.68 -6.59
N TYR A 408 -1.07 -24.96 -6.94
CA TYR A 408 -2.27 -25.64 -7.43
C TYR A 408 -3.19 -26.09 -6.30
N GLY A 409 -4.51 -26.01 -6.51
CA GLY A 409 -5.51 -26.55 -5.59
C GLY A 409 -5.33 -26.02 -4.18
N THR A 410 -5.16 -26.90 -3.20
CA THR A 410 -4.98 -26.54 -1.79
C THR A 410 -3.53 -26.15 -1.42
N GLY A 411 -2.71 -25.71 -2.38
CA GLY A 411 -1.32 -25.30 -2.16
C GLY A 411 -0.27 -26.34 -2.55
N ASN A 412 -0.56 -27.16 -3.56
CA ASN A 412 0.32 -28.27 -3.96
C ASN A 412 1.41 -27.83 -4.93
N LEU A 413 2.65 -28.17 -4.60
CA LEU A 413 3.80 -28.16 -5.51
C LEU A 413 3.99 -29.58 -6.10
N PRO A 414 4.39 -29.74 -7.38
CA PRO A 414 4.72 -31.06 -7.94
C PRO A 414 5.76 -31.81 -7.10
N SER A 415 5.53 -33.11 -6.86
CA SER A 415 6.19 -33.92 -5.82
C SER A 415 7.66 -34.30 -6.08
N LEU A 416 8.25 -33.95 -7.22
CA LEU A 416 9.60 -34.36 -7.62
C LEU A 416 10.64 -33.22 -7.58
N LYS A 417 10.38 -32.12 -6.85
CA LYS A 417 11.19 -30.89 -6.91
C LYS A 417 12.04 -30.65 -5.67
N ASN A 418 12.88 -31.61 -5.28
CA ASN A 418 13.75 -31.50 -4.09
C ASN A 418 14.69 -30.29 -4.19
N ASP A 419 15.26 -30.01 -5.35
CA ASP A 419 16.17 -28.88 -5.55
C ASP A 419 15.46 -27.54 -5.37
N LEU A 420 14.22 -27.43 -5.86
CA LEU A 420 13.39 -26.25 -5.64
C LEU A 420 13.05 -26.09 -4.15
N ILE A 421 12.67 -27.16 -3.46
CA ILE A 421 12.40 -27.11 -2.01
C ILE A 421 13.66 -26.68 -1.23
N ASN A 422 14.83 -27.18 -1.61
CA ASN A 422 16.11 -26.78 -1.03
C ASN A 422 16.38 -25.28 -1.28
N CYS A 423 16.18 -24.81 -2.51
CA CYS A 423 16.32 -23.40 -2.87
C CYS A 423 15.38 -22.49 -2.05
N LEU A 424 14.11 -22.90 -1.88
CA LEU A 424 13.14 -22.20 -1.03
C LEU A 424 13.55 -22.21 0.45
N THR A 425 14.12 -23.32 0.93
CA THR A 425 14.65 -23.42 2.30
C THR A 425 15.81 -22.44 2.50
N GLU A 426 16.72 -22.35 1.54
CA GLU A 426 17.82 -21.41 1.57
C GLU A 426 17.35 -19.96 1.52
N ALA A 427 16.38 -19.64 0.66
CA ALA A 427 15.79 -18.31 0.57
C ALA A 427 15.14 -17.92 1.92
N SER A 428 14.38 -18.84 2.52
CA SER A 428 13.76 -18.64 3.83
C SER A 428 14.80 -18.40 4.94
N ARG A 429 15.89 -19.17 4.94
CA ARG A 429 17.03 -18.97 5.87
C ARG A 429 17.78 -17.67 5.63
N ALA A 430 17.83 -17.19 4.39
CA ALA A 430 18.41 -15.90 4.03
C ALA A 430 17.51 -14.71 4.40
N GLY A 431 16.33 -14.96 4.98
CA GLY A 431 15.41 -13.93 5.46
C GLY A 431 14.37 -13.48 4.44
N VAL A 432 14.23 -14.17 3.31
CA VAL A 432 13.09 -14.00 2.41
C VAL A 432 11.87 -14.68 3.03
N ILE A 433 10.73 -13.98 3.07
CA ILE A 433 9.48 -14.57 3.56
C ILE A 433 8.75 -15.19 2.36
N VAL A 434 8.73 -16.53 2.32
CA VAL A 434 8.03 -17.26 1.27
C VAL A 434 6.61 -17.57 1.74
N VAL A 435 5.63 -17.11 0.98
CA VAL A 435 4.20 -17.28 1.25
C VAL A 435 3.57 -18.05 0.09
N VAL A 436 2.72 -19.03 0.39
CA VAL A 436 1.98 -19.80 -0.61
C VAL A 436 0.51 -19.38 -0.62
N THR A 437 0.01 -19.08 -1.81
CA THR A 437 -1.42 -18.90 -2.10
C THR A 437 -1.88 -20.00 -3.05
N THR A 438 -3.19 -20.09 -3.28
CA THR A 438 -3.74 -20.90 -4.37
C THR A 438 -3.87 -20.09 -5.66
N GLN A 439 -3.87 -20.79 -6.80
CA GLN A 439 -4.29 -20.27 -8.11
C GLN A 439 -5.80 -20.34 -8.33
N CYS A 440 -6.50 -21.15 -7.52
CA CYS A 440 -7.95 -21.28 -7.57
C CYS A 440 -8.58 -19.95 -7.16
N HIS A 441 -9.70 -19.60 -7.80
CA HIS A 441 -10.42 -18.38 -7.47
C HIS A 441 -11.00 -18.44 -6.06
N THR A 442 -11.56 -19.59 -5.67
CA THR A 442 -12.10 -19.87 -4.33
C THR A 442 -11.32 -20.99 -3.65
N GLY A 443 -11.33 -21.00 -2.32
CA GLY A 443 -10.71 -22.01 -1.48
C GLY A 443 -9.49 -21.52 -0.69
N SER A 444 -8.92 -22.43 0.10
CA SER A 444 -7.84 -22.16 1.05
C SER A 444 -6.63 -23.06 0.80
N VAL A 445 -5.44 -22.53 1.08
CA VAL A 445 -4.20 -23.32 1.17
C VAL A 445 -4.19 -24.09 2.49
N ILE A 446 -4.16 -25.42 2.40
CA ILE A 446 -4.18 -26.31 3.57
C ILE A 446 -2.85 -27.06 3.65
N MET A 447 -1.90 -26.48 4.37
CA MET A 447 -0.54 -26.99 4.52
C MET A 447 -0.52 -28.22 5.43
N GLY A 448 -0.14 -29.38 4.88
CA GLY A 448 0.12 -30.59 5.66
C GLY A 448 -0.73 -31.81 5.31
N HIS A 449 -1.73 -31.67 4.43
CA HIS A 449 -2.53 -32.80 3.94
C HIS A 449 -1.81 -33.70 2.94
N TYR A 450 -0.88 -33.14 2.18
CA TYR A 450 -0.07 -33.85 1.21
C TYR A 450 1.41 -33.80 1.61
N ALA A 451 2.18 -34.82 1.21
CA ALA A 451 3.62 -34.91 1.52
C ALA A 451 4.41 -33.65 1.09
N THR A 452 3.95 -32.99 0.01
CA THR A 452 4.48 -31.74 -0.54
C THR A 452 4.26 -30.56 0.41
N GLY A 453 3.09 -30.46 1.04
CA GLY A 453 2.81 -29.43 2.04
C GLY A 453 3.70 -29.53 3.29
N GLN A 454 4.00 -30.76 3.75
CA GLN A 454 4.94 -30.97 4.86
C GLN A 454 6.38 -30.61 4.49
N ALA A 455 6.78 -30.81 3.23
CA ALA A 455 8.10 -30.38 2.75
C ALA A 455 8.21 -28.84 2.73
N LEU A 456 7.19 -28.14 2.22
CA LEU A 456 7.14 -26.68 2.22
C LEU A 456 7.15 -26.09 3.64
N LYS A 457 6.38 -26.68 4.57
CA LYS A 457 6.39 -26.24 5.97
C LYS A 457 7.77 -26.36 6.61
N ARG A 458 8.47 -27.49 6.36
CA ARG A 458 9.86 -27.69 6.81
C ARG A 458 10.85 -26.72 6.13
N ALA A 459 10.55 -26.25 4.93
CA ALA A 459 11.34 -25.24 4.23
C ALA A 459 11.13 -23.81 4.77
N GLY A 460 10.25 -23.59 5.75
CA GLY A 460 9.97 -22.27 6.32
C GLY A 460 8.96 -21.45 5.52
N VAL A 461 8.20 -22.10 4.64
CA VAL A 461 7.13 -21.48 3.84
C VAL A 461 5.86 -21.31 4.67
N VAL A 462 5.20 -20.16 4.49
CA VAL A 462 3.98 -19.78 5.22
C VAL A 462 2.75 -19.93 4.34
N SER A 463 1.62 -20.37 4.92
CA SER A 463 0.33 -20.40 4.23
C SER A 463 -0.32 -19.01 4.22
N ALA A 464 -0.88 -18.60 3.09
CA ALA A 464 -1.79 -17.46 3.02
C ALA A 464 -3.25 -17.83 3.38
N GLY A 465 -3.54 -19.10 3.67
CA GLY A 465 -4.93 -19.56 3.87
C GLY A 465 -5.77 -19.29 2.63
N ASP A 466 -6.89 -18.60 2.82
CA ASP A 466 -7.86 -18.20 1.79
C ASP A 466 -7.78 -16.69 1.45
N MET A 467 -6.66 -16.03 1.76
CA MET A 467 -6.43 -14.65 1.34
C MET A 467 -6.41 -14.52 -0.19
N THR A 468 -6.88 -13.38 -0.70
CA THR A 468 -6.64 -12.96 -2.08
C THR A 468 -5.15 -12.64 -2.30
N LEU A 469 -4.73 -12.52 -3.57
CA LEU A 469 -3.36 -12.12 -3.88
C LEU A 469 -3.08 -10.69 -3.40
N GLU A 470 -4.07 -9.82 -3.57
CA GLU A 470 -4.07 -8.41 -3.18
C GLU A 470 -3.85 -8.28 -1.67
N ALA A 471 -4.63 -9.00 -0.87
CA ALA A 471 -4.47 -9.03 0.58
C ALA A 471 -3.13 -9.65 0.99
N THR A 472 -2.71 -10.75 0.35
CA THR A 472 -1.43 -11.41 0.66
C THR A 472 -0.24 -10.47 0.42
N ALA A 473 -0.20 -9.81 -0.74
CA ALA A 473 0.90 -8.92 -1.12
C ALA A 473 0.95 -7.69 -0.22
N THR A 474 -0.20 -7.08 0.05
CA THR A 474 -0.28 -5.87 0.87
C THR A 474 -0.05 -6.17 2.36
N LYS A 475 -0.55 -7.29 2.89
CA LYS A 475 -0.26 -7.75 4.25
C LYS A 475 1.23 -8.00 4.44
N LEU A 476 1.86 -8.73 3.52
CA LEU A 476 3.29 -9.02 3.58
C LEU A 476 4.12 -7.74 3.50
N GLY A 477 3.79 -6.85 2.56
CA GLY A 477 4.45 -5.55 2.43
C GLY A 477 4.31 -4.68 3.68
N TYR A 478 3.11 -4.64 4.28
CA TYR A 478 2.85 -3.94 5.54
C TYR A 478 3.67 -4.52 6.69
N LEU A 479 3.64 -5.84 6.88
CA LEU A 479 4.39 -6.49 7.96
C LEU A 479 5.91 -6.34 7.79
N LEU A 480 6.43 -6.36 6.56
CA LEU A 480 7.85 -6.09 6.30
C LEU A 480 8.24 -4.62 6.53
N GLY A 481 7.29 -3.69 6.40
CA GLY A 481 7.47 -2.28 6.75
C GLY A 481 7.50 -2.02 8.26
N ARG A 482 7.12 -2.99 9.09
CA ARG A 482 7.08 -2.90 10.56
C ARG A 482 8.46 -3.16 11.14
N GLN A 483 9.15 -2.08 11.54
CA GLN A 483 10.47 -2.15 12.19
C GLN A 483 10.43 -2.74 13.60
N ASP A 484 9.24 -2.83 14.20
CA ASP A 484 8.99 -3.41 15.51
C ASP A 484 8.75 -4.94 15.48
N LEU A 485 8.86 -5.58 14.32
CA LEU A 485 8.66 -7.02 14.16
C LEU A 485 9.93 -7.73 13.69
N THR A 486 10.17 -8.92 14.24
CA THR A 486 11.15 -9.89 13.74
C THR A 486 10.61 -10.67 12.55
N LEU A 487 11.50 -11.27 11.76
CA LEU A 487 11.09 -12.10 10.63
C LEU A 487 10.21 -13.31 11.03
N ASN A 488 10.40 -13.83 12.25
CA ASN A 488 9.57 -14.94 12.75
C ASN A 488 8.17 -14.46 13.10
N GLU A 489 8.04 -13.31 13.77
CA GLU A 489 6.73 -12.70 14.06
C GLU A 489 6.00 -12.36 12.75
N ILE A 490 6.70 -11.88 11.72
CA ILE A 490 6.07 -11.63 10.41
C ILE A 490 5.54 -12.94 9.81
N ARG A 491 6.30 -14.03 9.86
CA ARG A 491 5.85 -15.36 9.37
C ARG A 491 4.61 -15.84 10.12
N GLU A 492 4.58 -15.65 11.44
CA GLU A 492 3.43 -16.02 12.26
C GLU A 492 2.21 -15.16 11.91
N LEU A 493 2.37 -13.83 11.87
CA LEU A 493 1.30 -12.88 11.60
C LEU A 493 0.71 -13.02 10.19
N MET A 494 1.46 -13.53 9.22
CA MET A 494 0.92 -13.86 7.90
C MET A 494 -0.23 -14.88 7.97
N GLY A 495 -0.16 -15.85 8.90
CA GLY A 495 -1.20 -16.86 9.13
C GLY A 495 -2.28 -16.47 10.13
N VAL A 496 -2.25 -15.25 10.70
CA VAL A 496 -3.21 -14.77 11.70
C VAL A 496 -4.15 -13.76 11.07
N ASP A 497 -5.46 -13.88 11.32
CA ASP A 497 -6.44 -12.88 10.90
C ASP A 497 -6.22 -11.55 11.62
N LEU A 498 -5.78 -10.53 10.88
CA LEU A 498 -5.55 -9.19 11.43
C LEU A 498 -6.76 -8.27 11.25
N ARG A 499 -7.47 -8.40 10.13
CA ARG A 499 -8.46 -7.42 9.63
C ARG A 499 -9.64 -8.07 8.89
N GLY A 500 -9.80 -9.37 8.99
CA GLY A 500 -10.82 -10.15 8.28
C GLY A 500 -10.36 -10.65 6.92
N GLU A 501 -9.06 -10.61 6.62
CA GLU A 501 -8.49 -11.00 5.32
C GLU A 501 -8.40 -12.51 5.11
N LEU A 502 -8.39 -13.28 6.20
CA LEU A 502 -8.31 -14.75 6.16
C LEU A 502 -9.29 -15.38 7.14
N THR A 503 -9.73 -16.58 6.82
CA THR A 503 -10.59 -17.39 7.68
C THR A 503 -9.69 -18.24 8.58
N PRO A 504 -9.80 -18.12 9.92
CA PRO A 504 -9.04 -18.95 10.85
C PRO A 504 -9.17 -20.45 10.54
N GLU A 505 -8.09 -21.21 10.75
CA GLU A 505 -8.02 -22.62 10.34
C GLU A 505 -9.09 -23.50 11.00
N ASP A 506 -9.48 -23.18 12.23
CA ASP A 506 -10.55 -23.84 12.98
C ASP A 506 -11.97 -23.56 12.45
N GLN A 507 -12.11 -22.53 11.61
CA GLN A 507 -13.35 -22.14 10.96
C GLN A 507 -13.43 -22.57 9.49
N LEU A 508 -12.33 -23.06 8.92
CA LEU A 508 -12.33 -23.57 7.56
C LEU A 508 -13.19 -24.84 7.45
N PRO A 509 -13.91 -25.04 6.32
CA PRO A 509 -14.57 -26.31 6.08
C PRO A 509 -13.52 -27.42 6.15
N PRO A 510 -13.87 -28.61 6.69
CA PRO A 510 -12.92 -29.69 6.77
C PRO A 510 -12.36 -29.93 5.36
N PRO A 511 -11.04 -30.16 5.23
CA PRO A 511 -10.41 -30.50 3.97
C PRO A 511 -11.24 -31.61 3.32
N PRO A 512 -11.35 -31.66 1.98
CA PRO A 512 -12.07 -32.72 1.28
C PRO A 512 -11.39 -34.07 1.54
N LEU A 513 -11.63 -34.61 2.74
CA LEU A 513 -11.26 -35.93 3.16
C LEU A 513 -12.29 -36.81 2.51
N ALA A 514 -11.83 -37.40 1.42
CA ALA A 514 -12.02 -38.79 1.12
C ALA A 514 -13.42 -39.26 1.54
N THR A 515 -14.37 -39.15 0.59
CA THR A 515 -15.80 -39.54 0.62
C THR A 515 -16.27 -40.28 1.87
N ALA A 516 -17.52 -40.10 2.33
CA ALA A 516 -18.10 -40.92 3.41
C ALA A 516 -17.75 -42.43 3.31
N PHE A 517 -17.57 -42.92 2.08
CA PHE A 517 -16.99 -44.21 1.72
C PHE A 517 -15.56 -44.49 2.24
N GLN A 518 -14.57 -43.61 2.04
CA GLN A 518 -13.20 -43.78 2.55
C GLN A 518 -13.12 -43.64 4.07
N LYS A 519 -13.96 -42.79 4.69
CA LYS A 519 -14.14 -42.79 6.16
C LYS A 519 -14.71 -44.11 6.68
N ALA A 520 -15.65 -44.73 5.95
CA ALA A 520 -16.20 -46.05 6.28
C ALA A 520 -15.17 -47.18 6.11
N ILE A 521 -14.32 -47.14 5.07
CA ILE A 521 -13.23 -48.11 4.87
C ILE A 521 -12.16 -47.99 5.96
N ALA A 522 -11.76 -46.77 6.34
CA ALA A 522 -10.81 -46.55 7.44
C ALA A 522 -11.36 -47.07 8.79
N LYS A 523 -12.67 -46.93 9.03
CA LYS A 523 -13.36 -47.49 10.20
C LYS A 523 -13.41 -49.02 10.16
N LYS A 524 -13.64 -49.62 8.99
CA LYS A 524 -13.67 -51.08 8.76
C LYS A 524 -12.29 -51.76 8.87
N ASN A 525 -11.21 -51.03 8.57
CA ASN A 525 -9.85 -51.51 8.73
C ASN A 525 -9.34 -51.38 10.18
N ARG A 526 -9.86 -50.43 10.97
CA ARG A 526 -9.60 -50.37 12.43
C ARG A 526 -10.27 -51.51 13.20
N SER A 527 -11.41 -52.02 12.74
CA SER A 527 -12.11 -53.17 13.35
C SER A 527 -11.56 -54.54 12.93
N ARG A 528 -10.47 -54.59 12.16
CA ARG A 528 -9.76 -55.84 11.80
C ARG A 528 -8.39 -55.98 12.49
N ILE A 529 -8.00 -55.00 13.30
CA ILE A 529 -6.74 -54.96 14.06
C ILE A 529 -7.02 -55.05 15.58
N PHE A 530 -8.26 -55.32 15.98
CA PHE A 530 -8.63 -55.68 17.35
C PHE A 530 -9.19 -57.09 17.41
#